data_AF-A0A7S2TDE3-F1
#
_entry.id   AF-A0A7S2TDE3-F1
#
_cell.length_a   1.000
_cell.length_b   1.000
_cell.length_c   1.000
_cell.angle_alpha   90.00
_cell.angle_beta   90.00
_cell.angle_gamma   90.00
#
_symmetry.space_group_name_H-M   'P 1'
#
loop_
_entity.id
_entity.type
_entity.pdbx_description
1 polymer ?
#
loop_
_entity_poly.entity_id
_entity_poly.type
_entity_poly.pdbx_seq_one_letter_code
_entity_poly.pdbx_strand_id
1 'polypeptide(L)'
;CGEEKVRVTMDRFHYGRFRNEMEKALVTVRKIVGAEKEPVYPSELSHEYGDKYLLVERAANSSLMACMTSLEMFGLSKEQLGMLKNWAKSGKTVTLVLTREETSEFDRKEEVKQDGKTTKVSTFMGVKHTEKIVTTITDYHWKFSVKYKLFVYPGNDKESALTLKQENRCIGLKTQTDTNPRPPSLKRHDICVEVSHLLLLVDDAGYGTFKVDRS
;
A
#
# COMPACT_ATOMS: atom_id res chain seq x y z
N CYS A 1 -66.19 22.99 30.50
CA CYS A 1 -64.81 22.78 30.01
C CYS A 1 -64.88 22.16 28.62
N GLY A 2 -64.27 22.83 27.64
CA GLY A 2 -64.39 22.49 26.22
C GLY A 2 -63.49 21.33 25.82
N GLU A 3 -64.05 20.40 25.05
CA GLU A 3 -63.28 19.40 24.31
C GLU A 3 -62.76 20.04 23.02
N GLU A 4 -61.50 20.45 23.06
CA GLU A 4 -60.77 20.90 21.88
C GLU A 4 -60.37 19.68 21.03
N LYS A 5 -61.17 19.40 19.99
CA LYS A 5 -60.79 18.44 18.95
C LYS A 5 -59.63 19.01 18.14
N VAL A 6 -58.41 18.64 18.51
CA VAL A 6 -57.22 18.81 17.67
C VAL A 6 -57.41 17.97 16.41
N ARG A 7 -57.81 18.63 15.31
CA ARG A 7 -57.76 18.05 13.96
C ARG A 7 -56.29 17.92 13.56
N VAL A 8 -55.74 16.72 13.70
CA VAL A 8 -54.50 16.35 13.01
C VAL A 8 -54.83 16.26 11.52
N THR A 9 -54.51 17.29 10.75
CA THR A 9 -54.51 17.24 9.29
C THR A 9 -53.44 16.24 8.87
N MET A 10 -53.88 15.03 8.52
CA MET A 10 -53.09 14.01 7.84
C MET A 10 -52.56 14.65 6.55
N ASP A 11 -51.26 14.92 6.52
CA ASP A 11 -50.59 15.56 5.38
C ASP A 11 -50.79 14.65 4.17
N ARG A 12 -51.70 15.06 3.27
CA ARG A 12 -52.00 14.31 2.06
C ARG A 12 -50.71 14.30 1.26
N PHE A 13 -50.04 13.15 1.21
CA PHE A 13 -48.93 12.95 0.29
C PHE A 13 -49.43 13.23 -1.12
N HIS A 14 -49.16 14.43 -1.62
CA HIS A 14 -49.59 14.88 -2.93
C HIS A 14 -48.68 14.23 -3.96
N TYR A 15 -48.93 12.95 -4.25
CA TYR A 15 -48.17 12.13 -5.20
C TYR A 15 -47.97 12.85 -6.53
N GLY A 16 -48.98 13.58 -7.01
CA GLY A 16 -48.86 14.41 -8.23
C GLY A 16 -47.85 15.55 -8.12
N ARG A 17 -47.74 16.21 -6.95
CA ARG A 17 -46.73 17.26 -6.73
C ARG A 17 -45.33 16.67 -6.69
N PHE A 18 -45.14 15.56 -5.98
CA PHE A 18 -43.87 14.84 -5.94
C PHE A 18 -43.44 14.36 -7.34
N ARG A 19 -44.37 13.80 -8.11
CA ARG A 19 -44.13 13.36 -9.49
C ARG A 19 -43.66 14.50 -10.38
N ASN A 20 -44.36 15.63 -10.35
CA ASN A 20 -44.02 16.83 -11.14
C ASN A 20 -42.62 17.38 -10.79
N GLU A 21 -42.27 17.44 -9.50
CA GLU A 21 -40.94 17.90 -9.07
C GLU A 21 -39.84 16.93 -9.54
N MET A 22 -40.08 15.62 -9.48
CA MET A 22 -39.15 14.60 -9.98
C MET A 22 -39.01 14.65 -11.51
N GLU A 23 -40.08 14.91 -12.25
CA GLU A 23 -40.07 15.08 -13.71
C GLU A 23 -39.21 16.29 -14.13
N LYS A 24 -39.35 17.42 -13.42
CA LYS A 24 -38.50 18.61 -13.62
C LYS A 24 -37.04 18.31 -13.31
N ALA A 25 -36.77 17.56 -12.23
CA ALA A 25 -35.41 17.17 -11.87
C ALA A 25 -34.77 16.30 -12.96
N LEU A 26 -35.51 15.31 -13.50
CA LEU A 26 -35.02 14.44 -14.59
C LEU A 26 -34.69 15.24 -15.86
N VAL A 27 -35.50 16.24 -16.21
CA VAL A 27 -35.21 17.14 -17.35
C VAL A 27 -33.91 17.92 -17.12
N THR A 28 -33.68 18.41 -15.91
CA THR A 28 -32.44 19.12 -15.56
C THR A 28 -31.23 18.19 -15.59
N VAL A 29 -31.36 16.96 -15.07
CA VAL A 29 -30.30 15.95 -15.10
C VAL A 29 -29.95 15.58 -16.54
N ARG A 30 -30.94 15.38 -17.43
CA ARG A 30 -30.70 15.16 -18.87
C ARG A 30 -29.87 16.28 -19.51
N LYS A 31 -30.14 17.53 -19.14
CA LYS A 31 -29.38 18.68 -19.64
C LYS A 31 -27.93 18.71 -19.16
N ILE A 32 -27.67 18.20 -17.95
CA ILE A 32 -26.33 18.24 -17.32
C ILE A 32 -25.48 17.02 -17.70
N VAL A 33 -26.09 15.84 -17.78
CA VAL A 33 -25.37 14.55 -17.84
C VAL A 33 -25.00 14.13 -19.28
N GLY A 34 -25.49 14.86 -20.29
CA GLY A 34 -25.13 14.67 -21.70
C GLY A 34 -26.09 13.75 -22.47
N ALA A 35 -26.07 13.86 -23.79
CA ALA A 35 -27.05 13.28 -24.71
C ALA A 35 -27.10 11.74 -24.75
N GLU A 36 -26.07 11.05 -24.24
CA GLU A 36 -25.98 9.58 -24.24
C GLU A 36 -26.63 8.91 -23.02
N LYS A 37 -27.11 9.67 -22.02
CA LYS A 37 -27.74 9.08 -20.83
C LYS A 37 -29.24 9.39 -20.79
N GLU A 38 -30.03 8.33 -20.61
CA GLU A 38 -31.49 8.37 -20.45
C GLU A 38 -31.88 8.09 -18.99
N PRO A 39 -31.85 9.11 -18.11
CA PRO A 39 -32.31 8.93 -16.73
C PRO A 39 -33.82 8.71 -16.74
N VAL A 40 -34.23 7.55 -16.21
CA VAL A 40 -35.62 7.13 -16.06
C VAL A 40 -36.03 7.16 -14.58
N TYR A 41 -37.33 7.07 -14.31
CA TYR A 41 -37.80 7.01 -12.93
C TYR A 41 -37.26 5.75 -12.24
N PRO A 42 -36.86 5.83 -10.95
CA PRO A 42 -36.43 4.64 -10.22
C PRO A 42 -37.50 3.53 -10.25
N SER A 43 -38.78 3.86 -10.14
CA SER A 43 -39.88 2.90 -10.24
C SER A 43 -40.05 2.25 -11.63
N GLU A 44 -39.47 2.85 -12.68
CA GLU A 44 -39.52 2.36 -14.07
C GLU A 44 -38.26 1.56 -14.44
N LEU A 45 -37.21 1.64 -13.61
CA LEU A 45 -36.06 0.75 -13.65
C LEU A 45 -36.39 -0.48 -12.81
N SER A 46 -36.45 -1.66 -13.44
CA SER A 46 -36.32 -2.92 -12.71
C SER A 46 -34.89 -2.99 -12.17
N HIS A 47 -34.60 -2.37 -11.02
CA HIS A 47 -33.37 -2.70 -10.30
C HIS A 47 -33.56 -4.09 -9.72
N GLU A 48 -33.19 -5.08 -10.52
CA GLU A 48 -32.97 -6.42 -10.01
C GLU A 48 -31.84 -6.34 -8.97
N TYR A 49 -31.98 -7.09 -7.89
CA TYR A 49 -30.95 -7.21 -6.86
C TYR A 49 -29.59 -7.70 -7.42
N GLY A 50 -29.58 -8.17 -8.67
CA GLY A 50 -28.41 -8.51 -9.49
C GLY A 50 -27.34 -7.41 -9.60
N ASP A 51 -27.75 -6.13 -9.65
CA ASP A 51 -26.79 -5.01 -9.82
C ASP A 51 -25.84 -4.87 -8.62
N LYS A 52 -26.30 -5.21 -7.42
CA LYS A 52 -25.47 -5.19 -6.21
C LYS A 52 -24.39 -6.27 -6.25
N TYR A 53 -24.72 -7.46 -6.74
CA TYR A 53 -23.77 -8.55 -6.86
C TYR A 53 -22.74 -8.30 -7.96
N LEU A 54 -23.17 -7.70 -9.08
CA LEU A 54 -22.26 -7.33 -10.17
C LEU A 54 -21.20 -6.32 -9.70
N LEU A 55 -21.60 -5.35 -8.86
CA LEU A 55 -20.66 -4.40 -8.28
C LEU A 55 -19.62 -5.11 -7.40
N VAL A 56 -20.07 -6.02 -6.53
CA VAL A 56 -19.17 -6.79 -5.65
C VAL A 56 -18.23 -7.68 -6.46
N GLU A 57 -18.74 -8.38 -7.48
CA GLU A 57 -17.93 -9.21 -8.38
C GLU A 57 -16.85 -8.38 -9.08
N ARG A 58 -17.20 -7.20 -9.60
CA ARG A 58 -16.24 -6.29 -10.25
C ARG A 58 -15.19 -5.77 -9.28
N ALA A 59 -15.59 -5.32 -8.09
CA ALA A 59 -14.67 -4.80 -7.08
C ALA A 59 -13.71 -5.88 -6.57
N ALA A 60 -14.21 -7.10 -6.33
CA ALA A 60 -13.42 -8.24 -5.89
C ALA A 60 -12.40 -8.66 -6.97
N ASN A 61 -12.85 -8.82 -8.22
CA ASN A 61 -11.96 -9.19 -9.32
C ASN A 61 -10.92 -8.11 -9.60
N SER A 62 -11.27 -6.83 -9.51
CA SER A 62 -10.30 -5.73 -9.62
C SER A 62 -9.25 -5.77 -8.50
N SER A 63 -9.65 -6.16 -7.28
CA SER A 63 -8.72 -6.28 -6.15
C SER A 63 -7.78 -7.47 -6.32
N LEU A 64 -8.31 -8.61 -6.78
CA LEU A 64 -7.50 -9.80 -7.12
C LEU A 64 -6.45 -9.48 -8.20
N MET A 65 -6.85 -8.75 -9.26
CA MET A 65 -5.92 -8.29 -10.28
C MET A 65 -4.82 -7.41 -9.70
N ALA A 66 -5.15 -6.45 -8.85
CA ALA A 66 -4.14 -5.57 -8.24
C ALA A 66 -3.12 -6.36 -7.42
N CYS A 67 -3.56 -7.38 -6.67
CA CYS A 67 -2.66 -8.28 -5.96
C CYS A 67 -1.78 -9.08 -6.91
N MET A 68 -2.34 -9.64 -8.00
CA MET A 68 -1.58 -10.40 -8.98
C MET A 68 -0.54 -9.56 -9.70
N THR A 69 -0.91 -8.36 -10.18
CA THR A 69 0.04 -7.41 -10.77
C THR A 69 1.15 -7.04 -9.78
N SER A 70 0.84 -6.91 -8.50
CA SER A 70 1.85 -6.66 -7.47
C SER A 70 2.84 -7.82 -7.36
N LEU A 71 2.35 -9.07 -7.34
CA LEU A 71 3.21 -10.25 -7.29
C LEU A 71 4.06 -10.42 -8.56
N GLU A 72 3.51 -10.11 -9.73
CA GLU A 72 4.24 -10.08 -11.00
C GLU A 72 5.38 -9.05 -10.98
N MET A 73 5.13 -7.84 -10.45
CA MET A 73 6.19 -6.83 -10.25
C MET A 73 7.29 -7.30 -9.30
N PHE A 74 6.97 -8.18 -8.36
CA PHE A 74 7.93 -8.83 -7.48
C PHE A 74 8.53 -10.12 -8.05
N GLY A 75 8.30 -10.44 -9.32
CA GLY A 75 9.00 -11.51 -10.03
C GLY A 75 8.22 -12.82 -10.13
N LEU A 76 6.93 -12.86 -9.77
CA LEU A 76 6.10 -14.04 -10.02
C LEU A 76 5.90 -14.26 -11.52
N SER A 77 6.46 -15.34 -12.05
CA SER A 77 6.28 -15.74 -13.45
C SER A 77 5.00 -16.55 -13.66
N LYS A 78 4.57 -16.73 -14.93
CA LYS A 78 3.41 -17.56 -15.27
C LYS A 78 3.60 -19.02 -14.90
N GLU A 79 4.81 -19.54 -15.10
CA GLU A 79 5.17 -20.92 -14.75
C GLU A 79 5.10 -21.12 -13.24
N GLN A 80 5.62 -20.16 -12.48
CA GLN A 80 5.55 -20.16 -11.02
C GLN A 80 4.11 -20.08 -10.55
N LEU A 81 3.28 -19.18 -11.11
CA LEU A 81 1.85 -19.11 -10.81
C LEU A 81 1.17 -20.46 -11.00
N GLY A 82 1.45 -21.17 -12.09
CA GLY A 82 0.96 -22.54 -12.31
C GLY A 82 1.35 -23.50 -11.18
N MET A 83 2.60 -23.46 -10.72
CA MET A 83 3.06 -24.27 -9.58
C MET A 83 2.34 -23.92 -8.28
N LEU A 84 2.24 -22.63 -7.94
CA LEU A 84 1.56 -22.15 -6.74
C LEU A 84 0.07 -22.57 -6.75
N LYS A 85 -0.60 -22.44 -7.89
CA LYS A 85 -1.99 -22.89 -8.06
C LYS A 85 -2.12 -24.39 -7.89
N ASN A 86 -1.18 -25.19 -8.41
CA ASN A 86 -1.20 -26.64 -8.23
C ASN A 86 -1.02 -27.02 -6.75
N TRP A 87 -0.21 -26.30 -6.00
CA TRP A 87 -0.12 -26.49 -4.55
C TRP A 87 -1.44 -26.20 -3.85
N ALA A 88 -2.08 -25.06 -4.16
CA ALA A 88 -3.37 -24.68 -3.59
C ALA A 88 -4.48 -25.68 -3.94
N LYS A 89 -4.58 -26.09 -5.22
CA LYS A 89 -5.53 -27.12 -5.70
C LYS A 89 -5.32 -28.49 -5.05
N SER A 90 -4.09 -28.80 -4.67
CA SER A 90 -3.74 -30.03 -3.95
C SER A 90 -4.08 -29.96 -2.45
N GLY A 91 -4.79 -28.91 -2.01
CA GLY A 91 -5.18 -28.70 -0.61
C GLY A 91 -4.06 -28.22 0.31
N LYS A 92 -2.89 -27.83 -0.24
CA LYS A 92 -1.79 -27.28 0.56
C LYS A 92 -2.00 -25.78 0.79
N THR A 93 -1.73 -25.33 2.01
CA THR A 93 -1.64 -23.91 2.35
C THR A 93 -0.43 -23.29 1.67
N VAL A 94 -0.58 -22.23 0.90
CA VAL A 94 0.54 -21.54 0.24
C VAL A 94 0.84 -20.30 1.05
N THR A 95 2.05 -20.22 1.60
CA THR A 95 2.46 -19.11 2.47
C THR A 95 3.49 -18.25 1.76
N LEU A 96 3.19 -16.97 1.58
CA LEU A 96 4.11 -15.93 1.14
C LEU A 96 4.84 -15.36 2.36
N VAL A 97 6.17 -15.29 2.30
CA VAL A 97 7.01 -14.81 3.40
C VAL A 97 7.97 -13.74 2.91
N LEU A 98 7.98 -12.61 3.63
CA LEU A 98 8.99 -11.57 3.52
C LEU A 98 9.92 -11.64 4.73
N THR A 99 11.21 -11.84 4.47
CA THR A 99 12.25 -11.77 5.50
C THR A 99 13.12 -10.54 5.29
N ARG A 100 13.62 -10.01 6.41
CA ARG A 100 14.48 -8.82 6.43
C ARG A 100 15.60 -8.98 7.45
N GLU A 101 16.82 -8.77 6.97
CA GLU A 101 18.03 -8.76 7.80
C GLU A 101 18.76 -7.44 7.60
N GLU A 102 19.07 -6.77 8.70
CA GLU A 102 19.80 -5.51 8.75
C GLU A 102 21.20 -5.77 9.33
N THR A 103 22.24 -5.24 8.69
CA THR A 103 23.60 -5.24 9.27
C THR A 103 24.17 -3.82 9.25
N SER A 104 24.97 -3.49 10.27
CA SER A 104 25.65 -2.20 10.38
C SER A 104 27.10 -2.44 10.75
N GLU A 105 27.98 -2.21 9.78
CA GLU A 105 29.41 -2.50 9.89
C GLU A 105 30.19 -1.18 9.89
N PHE A 106 31.25 -1.11 10.69
CA PHE A 106 32.18 0.01 10.63
C PHE A 106 32.91 -0.02 9.28
N ASP A 107 32.95 1.11 8.58
CA ASP A 107 33.63 1.24 7.29
C ASP A 107 35.00 1.91 7.47
N ARG A 108 35.02 3.16 7.96
CA ARG A 108 36.26 3.92 8.14
C ARG A 108 36.12 5.11 9.09
N LYS A 109 37.26 5.58 9.60
CA LYS A 109 37.40 6.84 10.36
C LYS A 109 38.06 7.90 9.48
N GLU A 110 37.54 9.12 9.50
CA GLU A 110 38.02 10.26 8.74
C GLU A 110 38.17 11.47 9.66
N GLU A 111 39.31 12.16 9.60
CA GLU A 111 39.53 13.39 10.37
C GLU A 111 39.35 14.60 9.47
N VAL A 112 38.30 15.38 9.74
CA VAL A 112 37.94 16.55 8.95
C VAL A 112 38.30 17.81 9.76
N LYS A 113 39.14 18.65 9.17
CA LYS A 113 39.46 19.97 9.72
C LYS A 113 38.33 20.94 9.38
N GLN A 114 37.60 21.39 10.39
CA GLN A 114 36.59 22.42 10.24
C GLN A 114 37.10 23.75 10.77
N ASP A 115 37.03 24.76 9.93
CA ASP A 115 37.34 26.12 10.30
C ASP A 115 36.31 26.66 11.30
N GLY A 116 36.77 27.08 12.48
CA GLY A 116 35.92 27.70 13.48
C GLY A 116 35.37 29.05 13.00
N LYS A 117 34.15 29.38 13.43
CA LYS A 117 33.44 30.62 13.05
C LYS A 117 34.09 31.90 13.62
N THR A 118 35.06 31.78 14.52
CA THR A 118 35.67 32.92 15.22
C THR A 118 37.11 33.12 14.77
N THR A 119 37.36 34.23 14.11
CA THR A 119 38.69 34.71 13.77
C THR A 119 39.11 35.73 14.82
N LYS A 120 40.16 35.45 15.61
CA LYS A 120 40.73 36.46 16.49
C LYS A 120 41.68 37.32 15.66
N VAL A 121 41.32 38.58 15.48
CA VAL A 121 42.22 39.59 14.88
C VAL A 121 42.86 40.34 16.03
N SER A 122 44.15 40.13 16.26
CA SER A 122 44.94 40.86 17.24
C SER A 122 45.92 41.80 16.52
N THR A 123 46.10 43.01 17.04
CA THR A 123 47.05 43.98 16.51
C THR A 123 48.15 44.18 17.55
N PHE A 124 49.38 43.82 17.20
CA PHE A 124 50.56 44.06 18.03
C PHE A 124 51.59 44.77 17.16
N MET A 125 52.11 45.91 17.62
CA MET A 125 53.08 46.75 16.87
C MET A 125 52.67 47.11 15.42
N GLY A 126 51.38 47.38 15.17
CA GLY A 126 50.90 47.85 13.85
C GLY A 126 50.77 46.77 12.77
N VAL A 127 51.10 45.50 13.08
CA VAL A 127 50.90 44.35 12.19
C VAL A 127 49.63 43.59 12.60
N LYS A 128 48.77 43.29 11.62
CA LYS A 128 47.55 42.50 11.84
C LYS A 128 47.90 41.01 11.90
N HIS A 129 47.68 40.37 13.04
CA HIS A 129 47.75 38.92 13.20
C HIS A 129 46.34 38.34 13.17
N THR A 130 46.13 37.34 12.33
CA THR A 130 44.85 36.64 12.16
C THR A 130 45.01 35.22 12.68
N GLU A 131 44.50 34.95 13.88
CA GLU A 131 44.44 33.60 14.43
C GLU A 131 43.10 32.96 14.06
N LYS A 132 43.17 31.83 13.35
CA LYS A 132 42.00 31.04 12.97
C LYS A 132 41.99 29.76 13.80
N ILE A 133 40.94 29.59 14.60
CA ILE A 133 40.76 28.35 15.37
C ILE A 133 40.29 27.27 14.39
N VAL A 134 41.15 26.30 14.11
CA VAL A 134 40.81 25.10 13.32
C VAL A 134 40.45 23.99 14.30
N THR A 135 39.22 23.48 14.20
CA THR A 135 38.75 22.34 15.02
C THR A 135 38.84 21.08 14.19
N THR A 136 39.57 20.07 14.66
CA THR A 136 39.57 18.74 14.03
C THR A 136 38.38 17.95 14.57
N ILE A 137 37.46 17.55 13.69
CA ILE A 137 36.34 16.68 14.00
C ILE A 137 36.64 15.30 13.44
N THR A 138 36.39 14.26 14.23
CA THR A 138 36.48 12.88 13.77
C THR A 138 35.11 12.40 13.31
N ASP A 139 35.05 11.96 12.06
CA ASP A 139 33.89 11.35 11.45
C ASP A 139 34.09 9.83 11.33
N TYR A 140 33.08 9.08 11.76
CA TYR A 140 33.02 7.63 11.66
C TYR A 140 31.98 7.27 10.60
N HIS A 141 32.43 6.53 9.58
CA HIS A 141 31.60 6.04 8.50
C HIS A 141 31.22 4.59 8.76
N TRP A 142 29.94 4.28 8.52
CA TRP A 142 29.37 2.96 8.71
C TRP A 142 28.66 2.53 7.44
N LYS A 143 28.75 1.24 7.12
CA LYS A 143 27.99 0.63 6.03
C LYS A 143 26.77 -0.06 6.61
N PHE A 144 25.60 0.50 6.33
CA PHE A 144 24.32 -0.12 6.67
C PHE A 144 23.80 -0.91 5.48
N SER A 145 23.56 -2.20 5.66
CA SER A 145 23.05 -3.10 4.63
C SER A 145 21.71 -3.69 5.05
N VAL A 146 20.78 -3.79 4.10
CA VAL A 146 19.49 -4.45 4.31
C VAL A 146 19.27 -5.49 3.22
N LYS A 147 19.09 -6.73 3.65
CA LYS A 147 18.75 -7.87 2.79
C LYS A 147 17.26 -8.16 2.93
N TYR A 148 16.56 -8.18 1.81
CA TYR A 148 15.16 -8.60 1.74
C TYR A 148 15.04 -9.84 0.89
N LYS A 149 14.22 -10.79 1.32
CA LYS A 149 13.86 -11.96 0.54
C LYS A 149 12.35 -12.19 0.61
N LEU A 150 11.72 -12.28 -0.56
CA LEU A 150 10.32 -12.63 -0.73
C LEU A 150 10.26 -14.04 -1.35
N PHE A 151 9.64 -14.99 -0.66
CA PHE A 151 9.51 -16.36 -1.13
C PHE A 151 8.17 -16.97 -0.73
N VAL A 152 7.78 -18.05 -1.40
CA VAL A 152 6.54 -18.78 -1.17
C VAL A 152 6.84 -20.26 -0.91
N TYR A 153 6.05 -20.93 -0.07
CA TYR A 153 6.18 -22.37 0.13
C TYR A 153 4.84 -23.06 0.42
N PRO A 154 4.70 -24.36 0.12
CA PRO A 154 3.49 -25.12 0.38
C PRO A 154 3.50 -25.82 1.74
N GLY A 155 2.37 -25.78 2.45
CA GLY A 155 2.19 -26.35 3.79
C GLY A 155 3.25 -25.82 4.76
N ASN A 156 3.99 -26.74 5.37
CA ASN A 156 5.14 -26.45 6.23
C ASN A 156 6.48 -26.79 5.56
N ASP A 157 6.47 -27.10 4.26
CA ASP A 157 7.66 -27.51 3.52
C ASP A 157 8.42 -26.29 2.99
N LYS A 158 9.30 -25.75 3.84
CA LYS A 158 10.18 -24.63 3.50
C LYS A 158 11.32 -25.03 2.55
N GLU A 159 11.57 -26.32 2.33
CA GLU A 159 12.61 -26.78 1.41
C GLU A 159 12.17 -26.62 -0.03
N SER A 160 10.88 -26.83 -0.29
CA SER A 160 10.23 -26.52 -1.57
C SER A 160 9.98 -25.02 -1.81
N ALA A 161 10.63 -24.13 -1.05
CA ALA A 161 10.39 -22.69 -1.15
C ALA A 161 10.85 -22.12 -2.49
N LEU A 162 9.95 -21.40 -3.15
CA LEU A 162 10.22 -20.68 -4.38
C LEU A 162 10.48 -19.21 -4.06
N THR A 163 11.66 -18.70 -4.44
CA THR A 163 12.02 -17.30 -4.21
C THR A 163 11.49 -16.44 -5.35
N LEU A 164 10.65 -15.46 -5.02
CA LEU A 164 10.13 -14.47 -5.98
C LEU A 164 11.14 -13.35 -6.19
N LYS A 165 11.68 -12.82 -5.08
CA LYS A 165 12.63 -11.71 -5.12
C LYS A 165 13.64 -11.79 -4.00
N GLN A 166 14.87 -11.38 -4.29
CA GLN A 166 15.90 -11.17 -3.30
C GLN A 166 16.71 -9.92 -3.66
N GLU A 167 16.87 -9.01 -2.71
CA GLU A 167 17.68 -7.80 -2.90
C GLU A 167 18.56 -7.53 -1.69
N ASN A 168 19.72 -6.94 -1.94
CA ASN A 168 20.60 -6.39 -0.90
C ASN A 168 20.85 -4.91 -1.22
N ARG A 169 20.53 -4.02 -0.28
CA ARG A 169 20.69 -2.57 -0.42
C ARG A 169 21.66 -2.08 0.64
N CYS A 170 22.62 -1.24 0.24
CA CYS A 170 23.62 -0.68 1.14
C CYS A 170 23.55 0.85 1.10
N ILE A 171 23.75 1.49 2.25
CA ILE A 171 23.88 2.95 2.39
C ILE A 171 24.99 3.27 3.38
N GLY A 172 25.72 4.35 3.11
CA GLY A 172 26.72 4.89 4.03
C GLY A 172 26.06 5.78 5.09
N LEU A 173 26.41 5.58 6.36
CA LEU A 173 26.03 6.42 7.48
C LEU A 173 27.26 7.10 8.05
N LYS A 174 27.08 8.29 8.62
CA LYS A 174 28.16 9.09 9.19
C LYS A 174 27.78 9.53 10.60
N THR A 175 28.68 9.31 11.56
CA THR A 175 28.53 9.76 12.96
C THR A 175 29.77 10.52 13.40
N GLN A 176 29.64 11.40 14.39
CA GLN A 176 30.78 12.11 15.00
C GLN A 176 31.33 11.40 16.24
N THR A 177 30.66 10.32 16.65
CA THR A 177 31.06 9.47 17.77
C THR A 177 31.36 8.08 17.26
N ASP A 178 32.29 7.40 17.93
CA ASP A 178 32.62 5.99 17.71
C ASP A 178 31.53 5.09 18.32
N THR A 179 30.31 5.24 17.81
CA THR A 179 29.16 4.50 18.29
C THR A 179 28.32 4.13 17.09
N ASN A 180 28.08 2.84 16.93
CA ASN A 180 27.31 2.34 15.79
C ASN A 180 25.88 2.91 15.85
N PRO A 181 25.42 3.61 14.81
CA PRO A 181 24.08 4.22 14.79
C PRO A 181 22.95 3.18 14.72
N ARG A 182 23.28 1.90 14.47
CA ARG A 182 22.33 0.78 14.38
C ARG A 182 22.91 -0.47 15.05
N PRO A 183 22.08 -1.47 15.42
CA PRO A 183 22.59 -2.76 15.86
C PRO A 183 23.48 -3.41 14.78
N PRO A 184 24.58 -4.09 15.14
CA PRO A 184 25.51 -4.70 14.18
C PRO A 184 24.85 -5.75 13.26
N SER A 185 23.93 -6.54 13.81
CA SER A 185 23.10 -7.49 13.08
C SER A 185 21.73 -7.56 13.74
N LEU A 186 20.68 -7.39 12.95
CA LEU A 186 19.31 -7.45 13.40
C LEU A 186 18.45 -8.18 12.36
N LYS A 187 18.00 -9.38 12.72
CA LYS A 187 16.95 -10.07 11.99
C LYS A 187 15.59 -9.59 12.48
N ARG A 188 14.78 -9.05 11.59
CA ARG A 188 13.40 -8.65 11.90
C ARG A 188 12.50 -9.88 11.87
N HIS A 189 11.33 -9.76 12.49
CA HIS A 189 10.32 -10.81 12.40
C HIS A 189 9.85 -10.98 10.95
N ASP A 190 9.67 -12.23 10.55
CA ASP A 190 9.20 -12.58 9.22
C ASP A 190 7.73 -12.17 9.08
N ILE A 191 7.36 -11.59 7.95
CA ILE A 191 5.96 -11.28 7.63
C ILE A 191 5.43 -12.41 6.77
N CYS A 192 4.46 -13.17 7.30
CA CYS A 192 3.87 -14.33 6.64
C CYS A 192 2.41 -14.02 6.27
N VAL A 193 2.04 -14.29 5.03
CA VAL A 193 0.67 -14.15 4.52
C VAL A 193 0.28 -15.43 3.81
N GLU A 194 -0.87 -15.98 4.18
CA GLU A 194 -1.48 -17.12 3.50
C GLU A 194 -2.18 -16.62 2.23
N VAL A 195 -1.93 -17.28 1.09
CA VAL A 195 -2.38 -16.81 -0.23
C VAL A 195 -3.10 -17.89 -1.05
N SER A 196 -3.39 -19.09 -0.50
CA SER A 196 -4.08 -20.15 -1.24
C SER A 196 -5.43 -19.70 -1.75
N HIS A 197 -6.22 -18.98 -0.95
CA HIS A 197 -7.54 -18.54 -1.41
C HIS A 197 -7.46 -17.58 -2.61
N LEU A 198 -6.49 -16.66 -2.58
CA LEU A 198 -6.22 -15.77 -3.70
C LEU A 198 -5.84 -16.57 -4.97
N LEU A 199 -5.00 -17.59 -4.84
CA LEU A 199 -4.57 -18.45 -5.95
C LEU A 199 -5.72 -19.30 -6.53
N LEU A 200 -6.72 -19.64 -5.72
CA LEU A 200 -7.91 -20.37 -6.15
C LEU A 200 -8.92 -19.45 -6.87
N LEU A 201 -8.87 -18.14 -6.63
CA LEU A 201 -9.76 -17.14 -7.22
C LEU A 201 -9.18 -16.47 -8.48
N VAL A 202 -8.11 -17.01 -9.05
CA VAL A 202 -7.54 -16.52 -10.31
C VAL A 202 -7.42 -17.63 -11.35
N ASP A 203 -7.59 -17.27 -12.62
CA ASP A 203 -7.39 -18.17 -13.75
C ASP A 203 -5.89 -18.37 -14.06
N ASP A 204 -5.57 -19.15 -15.09
CA ASP A 204 -4.18 -19.48 -15.43
C ASP A 204 -3.41 -18.30 -16.04
N ALA A 205 -4.12 -17.25 -16.45
CA ALA A 205 -3.55 -15.99 -16.90
C ALA A 205 -3.47 -14.94 -15.77
N GLY A 206 -3.91 -15.26 -14.55
CA GLY A 206 -3.91 -14.37 -13.40
C GLY A 206 -5.16 -13.49 -13.29
N TYR A 207 -6.19 -13.72 -14.11
CA TYR A 207 -7.45 -12.96 -14.05
C TYR A 207 -8.35 -13.43 -12.91
N GLY A 208 -8.94 -12.47 -12.19
CA GLY A 208 -9.90 -12.78 -11.11
C GLY A 208 -11.14 -13.52 -11.63
N THR A 209 -11.52 -14.60 -10.96
CA THR A 209 -12.67 -15.47 -11.29
C THR A 209 -13.76 -15.45 -10.22
N PHE A 210 -13.71 -14.50 -9.28
CA PHE A 210 -14.67 -14.41 -8.19
C PHE A 210 -16.10 -14.16 -8.72
N LYS A 211 -17.03 -14.95 -8.18
CA LYS A 211 -18.47 -14.94 -8.47
C LYS A 211 -19.22 -15.01 -7.15
N VAL A 212 -20.28 -14.22 -6.99
CA VAL A 212 -21.15 -14.37 -5.82
C VAL A 212 -22.06 -15.58 -6.05
N ASP A 213 -22.14 -16.47 -5.08
CA ASP A 213 -23.08 -17.59 -5.10
C ASP A 213 -24.52 -17.04 -5.00
N ARG A 214 -25.38 -17.51 -5.91
CA ARG A 214 -26.76 -17.03 -6.09
C ARG A 214 -27.78 -18.15 -5.80
N SER A 215 -27.32 -19.28 -5.28
CA SER A 215 -28.17 -20.42 -4.90
C SER A 215 -28.92 -20.22 -3.58
#